data_AF-A0A1M6XNV5-F1
#
_entry.id   AF-A0A1M6XNV5-F1
#
_cell.length_a   1.000
_cell.length_b   1.000
_cell.length_c   1.000
_cell.angle_alpha   90.00
_cell.angle_beta   90.00
_cell.angle_gamma   90.00
#
_symmetry.space_group_name_H-M   'P 1'
#
loop_
_entity.id
_entity.type
_entity.pdbx_description
1 polymer ?
#
loop_
_entity_poly.entity_id
_entity_poly.type
_entity_poly.pdbx_seq_one_letter_code
_entity_poly.pdbx_strand_id
1 'polypeptide(L)'
;MGSSVRKFVRVALIACLVVAPVPSALFAALWFWTWSKNSQVESFYREHPLLSEMRARQPSGTNDSPPARQALLEIVPLGTNREAAVAALGKEGFVCQTVVEPVADTRLRQRFLEARGLTNIPNNNRTKDLLECLAGAPAFVAYTTWITYLEFDADGRLSEARVATWTIFI
;
A
#
# COMPACT_ATOMS: atom_id res chain seq x y z
N MET A 1 38.51 57.09 9.32
CA MET A 1 37.39 56.34 8.67
C MET A 1 37.51 54.81 8.72
N GLY A 2 38.68 54.20 8.97
CA GLY A 2 38.84 52.72 8.93
C GLY A 2 38.42 51.89 10.16
N SER A 3 38.01 52.51 11.29
CA SER A 3 37.60 51.77 12.50
C SER A 3 36.09 51.51 12.58
N SER A 4 35.25 52.43 12.12
CA SER A 4 33.78 52.23 12.06
C SER A 4 33.39 51.14 11.06
N VAL A 5 34.00 51.13 9.87
CA VAL A 5 33.72 50.11 8.83
C VAL A 5 34.02 48.70 9.35
N ARG A 6 35.12 48.52 10.09
CA ARG A 6 35.48 47.24 10.70
C ARG A 6 34.48 46.78 11.77
N LYS A 7 33.85 47.70 12.50
CA LYS A 7 32.82 47.36 13.49
C LYS A 7 31.51 46.96 12.82
N PHE A 8 31.05 47.70 11.81
CA PHE A 8 29.85 47.35 11.04
C PHE A 8 29.99 46.01 10.30
N VAL A 9 31.15 45.75 9.68
CA VAL A 9 31.43 44.47 9.02
C VAL A 9 31.40 43.30 10.01
N ARG A 10 31.96 43.46 11.21
CA ARG A 10 31.89 42.43 12.27
C ARG A 10 30.45 42.18 12.73
N VAL A 11 29.66 43.22 12.95
CA VAL A 11 28.25 43.08 13.37
C VAL A 11 27.41 42.43 12.27
N ALA A 12 27.60 42.80 11.01
CA ALA A 12 26.91 42.19 9.88
C ALA A 12 27.31 40.71 9.68
N LEU A 13 28.59 40.37 9.85
CA LEU A 13 29.07 38.99 9.82
C LEU A 13 28.46 38.15 10.95
N ILE A 14 28.39 38.70 12.17
CA ILE A 14 27.75 38.00 13.31
C ILE A 14 26.26 37.82 13.04
N ALA A 15 25.56 38.84 12.52
CA ALA A 15 24.15 38.72 12.16
C ALA A 15 23.92 37.66 11.08
N CYS A 16 24.74 37.62 10.02
CA CYS A 16 24.69 36.56 9.01
C CYS A 16 25.01 35.17 9.60
N LEU A 17 25.98 35.08 10.50
CA LEU A 17 26.35 33.82 11.18
C LEU A 17 25.29 33.31 12.15
N VAL A 18 24.38 34.17 12.62
CA VAL A 18 23.27 33.78 13.51
C VAL A 18 21.98 33.52 12.74
N VAL A 19 21.76 34.22 11.62
CA VAL A 19 20.53 34.09 10.82
C VAL A 19 20.63 33.03 9.73
N ALA A 20 21.78 32.84 9.09
CA ALA A 20 21.99 31.83 8.06
C ALA A 20 21.93 30.36 8.55
N PRO A 21 22.34 29.99 9.78
CA PRO A 21 22.27 28.61 10.25
C PRO A 21 20.84 28.11 10.37
N VAL A 22 19.87 28.99 10.66
CA VAL A 22 18.49 28.57 10.92
C VAL A 22 17.83 27.99 9.65
N PRO A 23 17.84 28.67 8.48
CA PRO A 23 17.39 28.08 7.22
C PRO A 23 18.16 26.83 6.83
N SER A 24 19.48 26.81 7.01
CA SER A 24 20.32 25.65 6.66
C SER A 24 20.02 24.43 7.53
N ALA A 25 19.82 24.62 8.83
CA ALA A 25 19.46 23.56 9.76
C ALA A 25 18.05 23.03 9.47
N LEU A 26 17.09 23.90 9.17
CA LEU A 26 15.74 23.50 8.76
C LEU A 26 15.76 22.71 7.45
N PHE A 27 16.52 23.17 6.45
CA PHE A 27 16.67 22.47 5.19
C PHE A 27 17.31 21.09 5.38
N ALA A 28 18.39 21.00 6.17
CA ALA A 28 19.04 19.73 6.48
C ALA A 28 18.10 18.77 7.23
N ALA A 29 17.32 19.28 8.18
CA ALA A 29 16.34 18.48 8.92
C ALA A 29 15.22 17.95 8.00
N LEU A 30 14.68 18.80 7.13
CA LEU A 30 13.67 18.40 6.14
C LEU A 30 14.20 17.38 5.14
N TRP A 31 15.44 17.57 4.68
CA TRP A 31 16.10 16.64 3.79
C TRP A 31 16.32 15.28 4.45
N PHE A 32 16.86 15.27 5.68
CA PHE A 32 17.09 14.05 6.43
C PHE A 32 15.79 13.31 6.73
N TRP A 33 14.73 14.04 7.10
CA TRP A 33 13.40 13.47 7.32
C TRP A 33 12.83 12.85 6.03
N THR A 34 12.91 13.56 4.90
CA THR A 34 12.47 13.07 3.58
C THR A 34 13.24 11.81 3.19
N TRP A 35 14.56 11.84 3.32
CA TRP A 35 15.42 10.70 3.01
C TRP A 35 15.09 9.49 3.90
N SER A 36 14.93 9.70 5.21
CA SER A 36 14.58 8.63 6.16
C SER A 36 13.19 8.03 5.89
N LYS A 37 12.21 8.85 5.49
CA LYS A 37 10.89 8.35 5.10
C LYS A 37 10.94 7.55 3.80
N ASN A 38 11.67 8.03 2.81
CA ASN A 38 11.79 7.33 1.54
C ASN A 38 12.55 6.00 1.70
N SER A 39 13.61 5.97 2.52
CA SER A 39 14.37 4.74 2.75
C SER A 39 13.56 3.66 3.47
N GLN A 40 12.68 4.04 4.40
CA GLN A 40 11.74 3.11 5.05
C GLN A 40 10.78 2.49 4.02
N VAL A 41 10.19 3.33 3.15
CA VAL A 41 9.31 2.86 2.08
C VAL A 41 10.06 1.89 1.16
N GLU A 42 11.25 2.27 0.68
CA GLU A 42 12.04 1.41 -0.20
C GLU A 42 12.46 0.09 0.47
N SER A 43 12.81 0.11 1.76
CA SER A 43 13.17 -1.11 2.49
C SER A 43 12.00 -2.09 2.56
N PHE A 44 10.79 -1.60 2.84
CA PHE A 44 9.58 -2.41 2.88
C PHE A 44 9.31 -3.10 1.54
N TYR A 45 9.31 -2.34 0.43
CA TYR A 45 9.03 -2.92 -0.89
C TYR A 45 10.15 -3.84 -1.38
N ARG A 46 11.38 -3.68 -0.88
CA ARG A 46 12.47 -4.61 -1.16
C ARG A 46 12.26 -5.97 -0.48
N GLU A 47 11.68 -5.97 0.72
CA GLU A 47 11.35 -7.18 1.48
C GLU A 47 10.06 -7.86 1.00
N HIS A 48 9.17 -7.11 0.34
CA HIS A 48 7.89 -7.58 -0.18
C HIS A 48 7.80 -7.43 -1.71
N PRO A 49 8.43 -8.33 -2.49
CA PRO A 49 8.54 -8.19 -3.94
C PRO A 49 7.19 -8.21 -4.66
N LEU A 50 6.20 -8.96 -4.18
CA LEU A 50 4.86 -8.92 -4.77
C LEU A 50 4.23 -7.54 -4.61
N LEU A 51 4.28 -6.98 -3.38
CA LEU A 51 3.75 -5.64 -3.11
C LEU A 51 4.50 -4.56 -3.93
N SER A 52 5.80 -4.76 -4.16
CA SER A 52 6.60 -3.87 -5.01
C SER A 52 6.11 -3.89 -6.46
N GLU A 53 5.91 -5.08 -7.02
CA GLU A 53 5.44 -5.25 -8.38
C GLU A 53 4.01 -4.72 -8.56
N MET A 54 3.12 -5.02 -7.60
CA MET A 54 1.75 -4.50 -7.59
C MET A 54 1.74 -2.97 -7.53
N ARG A 55 2.59 -2.35 -6.71
CA ARG A 55 2.74 -0.89 -6.65
C ARG A 55 3.28 -0.30 -7.95
N ALA A 56 4.28 -0.93 -8.55
CA ALA A 56 4.87 -0.46 -9.80
C ALA A 56 3.83 -0.43 -10.94
N ARG A 57 2.94 -1.43 -10.98
CA ARG A 57 1.87 -1.51 -11.98
C ARG A 57 0.62 -0.71 -11.63
N GLN A 58 0.35 -0.47 -10.34
CA GLN A 58 -0.79 0.32 -9.86
C GLN A 58 -0.35 1.29 -8.74
N PRO A 59 0.10 2.51 -9.09
CA PRO A 59 0.59 3.48 -8.12
C PRO A 59 -0.53 4.23 -7.38
N SER A 60 -1.76 4.20 -7.89
CA SER A 60 -2.92 4.93 -7.35
C SER A 60 -4.01 4.00 -6.82
N GLY A 61 -4.79 4.51 -5.86
CA GLY A 61 -5.94 3.81 -5.29
C GLY A 61 -6.98 3.42 -6.34
N THR A 62 -7.51 2.19 -6.26
CA THR A 62 -8.59 1.69 -7.11
C THR A 62 -9.33 0.54 -6.44
N ASN A 63 -10.61 0.39 -6.78
CA ASN A 63 -11.47 -0.69 -6.28
C ASN A 63 -11.24 -2.03 -7.01
N ASP A 64 -10.76 -1.97 -8.24
CA ASP A 64 -10.25 -3.14 -8.97
C ASP A 64 -9.02 -2.72 -9.78
N SER A 65 -7.92 -3.42 -9.61
CA SER A 65 -6.68 -3.22 -10.34
C SER A 65 -6.36 -4.47 -11.16
N PRO A 66 -6.78 -4.51 -12.44
CA PRO A 66 -6.29 -5.51 -13.39
C PRO A 66 -4.77 -5.63 -13.45
N PRO A 67 -3.97 -4.55 -13.45
CA PRO A 67 -2.52 -4.66 -13.53
C PRO A 67 -1.89 -5.25 -12.26
N ALA A 68 -2.37 -4.88 -11.06
CA ALA A 68 -1.88 -5.49 -9.81
C ALA A 68 -2.39 -6.93 -9.65
N ARG A 69 -3.60 -7.24 -10.13
CA ARG A 69 -4.12 -8.61 -10.22
C ARG A 69 -3.23 -9.49 -11.08
N GLN A 70 -2.70 -8.98 -12.18
CA GLN A 70 -1.77 -9.75 -13.01
C GLN A 70 -0.48 -10.10 -12.25
N ALA A 71 0.12 -9.13 -11.54
CA ALA A 71 1.30 -9.39 -10.71
C ALA A 71 1.02 -10.43 -9.61
N LEU A 72 -0.16 -10.35 -8.98
CA LEU A 72 -0.62 -11.35 -8.01
C LEU A 72 -0.71 -12.75 -8.63
N LEU A 73 -1.29 -12.87 -9.83
CA LEU A 73 -1.47 -14.15 -10.51
C LEU A 73 -0.16 -14.74 -11.06
N GLU A 74 0.90 -13.94 -11.20
CA GLU A 74 2.25 -14.45 -11.52
C GLU A 74 2.87 -15.21 -10.34
N ILE A 75 2.52 -14.85 -9.11
CA ILE A 75 2.99 -15.53 -7.88
C ILE A 75 2.01 -16.61 -7.42
N VAL A 76 0.71 -16.31 -7.49
CA VAL A 76 -0.38 -17.22 -7.09
C VAL A 76 -1.26 -17.49 -8.31
N PRO A 77 -0.87 -18.41 -9.20
CA PRO A 77 -1.61 -18.68 -10.43
C PRO A 77 -2.98 -19.29 -10.13
N LEU A 78 -3.90 -19.17 -11.09
CA LEU A 78 -5.16 -19.90 -11.05
C LEU A 78 -4.89 -21.41 -10.94
N GLY A 79 -5.76 -22.13 -10.23
CA GLY A 79 -5.56 -23.53 -9.86
C GLY A 79 -4.70 -23.75 -8.61
N THR A 80 -4.12 -22.71 -8.04
CA THR A 80 -3.40 -22.82 -6.76
C THR A 80 -4.36 -23.22 -5.65
N ASN A 81 -3.95 -24.19 -4.83
CA ASN A 81 -4.73 -24.60 -3.67
C ASN A 81 -4.79 -23.46 -2.63
N ARG A 82 -5.85 -23.43 -1.83
CA ARG A 82 -6.07 -22.42 -0.78
C ARG A 82 -4.89 -22.22 0.16
N GLU A 83 -4.41 -23.27 0.81
CA GLU A 83 -3.32 -23.18 1.79
C GLU A 83 -2.03 -22.68 1.14
N ALA A 84 -1.75 -23.11 -0.10
CA ALA A 84 -0.60 -22.64 -0.86
C ALA A 84 -0.71 -21.14 -1.20
N ALA A 85 -1.90 -20.67 -1.58
CA ALA A 85 -2.16 -19.26 -1.84
C ALA A 85 -2.00 -18.40 -0.57
N VAL A 86 -2.58 -18.84 0.56
CA VAL A 86 -2.43 -18.19 1.87
C VAL A 86 -0.97 -18.13 2.28
N ALA A 87 -0.23 -19.23 2.14
CA ALA A 87 1.18 -19.28 2.51
C ALA A 87 2.05 -18.37 1.63
N ALA A 88 1.75 -18.27 0.33
CA ALA A 88 2.44 -17.36 -0.58
C ALA A 88 2.21 -15.90 -0.18
N LEU A 89 0.95 -15.52 0.06
CA LEU A 89 0.59 -14.16 0.48
C LEU A 89 1.08 -13.82 1.89
N GLY A 90 1.09 -14.79 2.81
CA GLY A 90 1.63 -14.60 4.16
C GLY A 90 3.11 -14.23 4.18
N LYS A 91 3.92 -14.75 3.23
CA LYS A 91 5.34 -14.35 3.09
C LYS A 91 5.50 -12.89 2.66
N GLU A 92 4.50 -12.34 1.99
CA GLU A 92 4.44 -10.95 1.52
C GLU A 92 3.81 -10.02 2.57
N GLY A 93 3.53 -10.52 3.78
CA GLY A 93 2.94 -9.73 4.87
C GLY A 93 1.42 -9.59 4.81
N PHE A 94 0.73 -10.32 3.94
CA PHE A 94 -0.72 -10.33 3.92
C PHE A 94 -1.29 -11.16 5.07
N VAL A 95 -2.34 -10.63 5.69
CA VAL A 95 -3.16 -11.36 6.65
C VAL A 95 -4.46 -11.76 5.96
N CYS A 96 -4.67 -13.06 5.80
CA CYS A 96 -5.85 -13.64 5.15
C CYS A 96 -6.92 -14.02 6.17
N GLN A 97 -8.17 -13.68 5.87
CA GLN A 97 -9.35 -14.07 6.63
C GLN A 97 -10.43 -14.60 5.70
N THR A 98 -11.11 -15.67 6.12
CA THR A 98 -12.28 -16.17 5.41
C THR A 98 -13.39 -15.14 5.55
N VAL A 99 -13.97 -14.70 4.44
CA VAL A 99 -15.15 -13.86 4.47
C VAL A 99 -16.33 -14.77 4.78
N VAL A 100 -16.57 -15.02 6.07
CA VAL A 100 -17.80 -15.68 6.52
C VAL A 100 -18.92 -14.69 6.27
N GLU A 101 -19.68 -14.88 5.19
CA GLU A 101 -20.89 -14.11 4.93
C GLU A 101 -21.84 -14.27 6.14
N PRO A 102 -22.17 -13.20 6.89
CA PRO A 102 -23.53 -13.13 7.38
C PRO A 102 -24.39 -12.80 6.15
N VAL A 103 -25.68 -13.10 6.22
CA VAL A 103 -26.71 -12.62 5.30
C VAL A 103 -27.10 -13.62 4.21
N ALA A 104 -28.13 -14.40 4.56
CA ALA A 104 -28.97 -15.17 3.64
C ALA A 104 -29.74 -14.31 2.60
N ASP A 105 -29.61 -12.99 2.67
CA ASP A 105 -30.27 -12.02 1.78
C ASP A 105 -29.32 -11.53 0.68
N THR A 106 -29.54 -12.04 -0.52
CA THR A 106 -28.74 -11.77 -1.73
C THR A 106 -28.61 -10.28 -2.07
N ARG A 107 -29.56 -9.43 -1.65
CA ARG A 107 -29.50 -7.97 -1.90
C ARG A 107 -28.49 -7.24 -1.02
N LEU A 108 -28.40 -7.62 0.25
CA LEU A 108 -27.44 -7.04 1.19
C LEU A 108 -26.03 -7.53 0.86
N ARG A 109 -25.90 -8.80 0.49
CA ARG A 109 -24.69 -9.38 -0.10
C ARG A 109 -24.22 -8.56 -1.30
N GLN A 110 -25.09 -8.33 -2.26
CA GLN A 110 -24.75 -7.56 -3.45
C GLN A 110 -24.37 -6.11 -3.12
N ARG A 111 -25.06 -5.44 -2.19
CA ARG A 111 -24.66 -4.10 -1.73
C ARG A 111 -23.34 -4.08 -0.97
N PHE A 112 -23.02 -5.11 -0.20
CA PHE A 112 -21.76 -5.21 0.54
C PHE A 112 -20.59 -5.46 -0.40
N LEU A 113 -20.81 -6.32 -1.40
CA LEU A 113 -19.89 -6.57 -2.50
C LEU A 113 -19.71 -5.30 -3.36
N GLU A 114 -20.81 -4.64 -3.76
CA GLU A 114 -20.80 -3.37 -4.51
C GLU A 114 -20.11 -2.24 -3.73
N ALA A 115 -20.36 -2.12 -2.42
CA ALA A 115 -19.69 -1.15 -1.55
C ALA A 115 -18.18 -1.39 -1.43
N ARG A 116 -17.74 -2.63 -1.64
CA ARG A 116 -16.32 -3.03 -1.71
C ARG A 116 -15.76 -3.06 -3.13
N GLY A 117 -16.54 -2.66 -4.14
CA GLY A 117 -16.13 -2.67 -5.55
C GLY A 117 -16.18 -4.05 -6.22
N LEU A 118 -16.71 -5.06 -5.55
CA LEU A 118 -16.91 -6.42 -6.04
C LEU A 118 -18.18 -6.51 -6.91
N THR A 119 -18.23 -5.72 -7.98
CA THR A 119 -19.33 -5.76 -8.95
C THR A 119 -19.16 -6.97 -9.87
N ASN A 120 -20.26 -7.63 -10.26
CA ASN A 120 -20.26 -8.83 -11.13
C ASN A 120 -19.65 -10.11 -10.52
N ILE A 121 -19.92 -10.45 -9.26
CA ILE A 121 -19.75 -11.85 -8.83
C ILE A 121 -21.02 -12.61 -9.26
N PRO A 122 -20.94 -13.58 -10.18
CA PRO A 122 -22.11 -14.34 -10.59
C PRO A 122 -22.69 -15.04 -9.36
N ASN A 123 -23.99 -14.82 -9.13
CA ASN A 123 -24.77 -15.44 -8.06
C ASN A 123 -25.00 -16.92 -8.36
N ASN A 124 -23.92 -17.68 -8.53
CA ASN A 124 -23.99 -19.12 -8.65
C ASN A 124 -24.17 -19.66 -7.24
N ASN A 125 -25.27 -20.40 -7.03
CA ASN A 125 -25.62 -21.15 -5.82
C ASN A 125 -24.55 -22.17 -5.34
N ARG A 126 -23.34 -22.15 -5.89
CA ARG A 126 -22.19 -22.87 -5.35
C ARG A 126 -21.56 -21.97 -4.30
N THR A 127 -21.51 -22.45 -3.07
CA THR A 127 -20.68 -21.93 -1.97
C THR A 127 -19.23 -21.84 -2.43
N LYS A 128 -18.87 -20.75 -3.10
CA LYS A 128 -17.49 -20.43 -3.43
C LYS A 128 -16.86 -19.85 -2.17
N ASP A 129 -15.73 -20.42 -1.76
CA ASP A 129 -15.01 -19.97 -0.57
C ASP A 129 -14.29 -18.68 -0.95
N LEU A 130 -14.71 -17.57 -0.33
CA LEU A 130 -14.13 -16.26 -0.55
C LEU A 130 -13.15 -15.94 0.58
N LEU A 131 -11.92 -15.68 0.19
CA LEU A 131 -10.84 -15.30 1.10
C LEU A 131 -10.44 -13.85 0.82
N GLU A 132 -10.41 -13.03 1.86
CA GLU A 132 -9.92 -11.66 1.81
C GLU A 132 -8.55 -11.63 2.47
N CYS A 133 -7.52 -11.15 1.77
CA CYS A 133 -6.20 -10.92 2.36
C CYS A 133 -5.82 -9.44 2.29
N LEU A 134 -5.30 -8.93 3.40
CA LEU A 134 -5.01 -7.52 3.61
C LEU A 134 -3.52 -7.32 3.91
N ALA A 135 -2.89 -6.35 3.25
CA ALA A 135 -1.54 -5.91 3.58
C ALA A 135 -1.46 -4.39 3.66
N GLY A 136 -0.96 -3.87 4.78
CA GLY A 136 -0.63 -2.47 4.93
C GLY A 136 0.78 -2.20 4.41
N ALA A 137 0.94 -1.21 3.55
CA ALA A 137 2.23 -0.79 3.03
C ALA A 137 2.46 0.71 3.28
N PRO A 138 3.67 1.11 3.71
CA PRO A 138 3.99 2.51 3.91
C PRO A 138 4.06 3.26 2.57
N ALA A 139 3.51 4.47 2.57
CA ALA A 139 3.74 5.49 1.57
C ALA A 139 4.40 6.72 2.24
N PHE A 140 5.00 7.60 1.46
CA PHE A 140 5.88 8.67 1.98
C PHE A 140 5.27 9.46 3.16
N VAL A 141 4.01 9.89 3.02
CA VAL A 141 3.19 10.58 4.03
C VAL A 141 1.82 9.91 4.22
N ALA A 142 1.71 8.63 3.90
CA ALA A 142 0.43 7.92 3.86
C ALA A 142 0.63 6.43 4.13
N TYR A 143 -0.46 5.69 4.22
CA TYR A 143 -0.46 4.23 4.17
C TYR A 143 -1.35 3.75 3.03
N THR A 144 -0.85 2.77 2.28
CA THR A 144 -1.61 2.09 1.24
C THR A 144 -2.03 0.72 1.75
N THR A 145 -3.33 0.46 1.79
CA THR A 145 -3.90 -0.86 2.12
C THR A 145 -4.17 -1.60 0.82
N TRP A 146 -3.51 -2.73 0.65
CA TRP A 146 -3.75 -3.69 -0.41
C TRP A 146 -4.77 -4.72 0.06
N ILE A 147 -5.79 -4.95 -0.76
CA ILE A 147 -6.86 -5.91 -0.49
C ILE A 147 -6.91 -6.87 -1.66
N THR A 148 -6.61 -8.14 -1.42
CA THR A 148 -6.73 -9.20 -2.42
C THR A 148 -7.90 -10.10 -2.06
N TYR A 149 -8.86 -10.21 -2.96
CA TYR A 149 -9.96 -11.17 -2.85
C TYR A 149 -9.62 -12.39 -3.69
N LEU A 150 -9.59 -13.56 -3.08
CA LEU A 150 -9.33 -14.83 -3.72
C LEU A 150 -10.58 -15.70 -3.65
N GLU A 151 -11.04 -16.20 -4.78
CA GLU A 151 -12.23 -17.01 -4.90
C GLU A 151 -11.84 -18.43 -5.30
N PHE A 152 -12.17 -19.39 -4.44
CA PHE A 152 -11.86 -20.80 -4.66
C PHE A 152 -13.09 -21.55 -5.18
N ASP A 153 -12.86 -22.45 -6.13
CA ASP A 153 -13.88 -23.35 -6.62
C ASP A 153 -14.22 -24.47 -5.61
N ALA A 154 -15.14 -25.35 -5.99
CA ALA A 154 -15.57 -26.46 -5.13
C ALA A 154 -14.44 -27.46 -4.82
N ASP A 155 -13.39 -27.50 -5.64
CA ASP A 155 -12.21 -28.35 -5.46
C ASP A 155 -11.12 -27.66 -4.62
N GLY A 156 -11.40 -26.45 -4.09
CA GLY A 156 -10.49 -25.67 -3.27
C GLY A 156 -9.35 -25.04 -4.08
N ARG A 157 -9.57 -24.82 -5.38
CA ARG A 157 -8.58 -24.28 -6.32
C ARG A 157 -8.93 -22.83 -6.66
N LEU A 158 -7.90 -21.98 -6.74
CA LEU A 158 -8.07 -20.57 -7.05
C LEU A 158 -8.69 -20.42 -8.44
N SER A 159 -9.90 -19.86 -8.49
CA SER A 159 -10.67 -19.69 -9.73
C SER A 159 -10.69 -18.24 -10.20
N GLU A 160 -10.69 -17.30 -9.26
CA GLU A 160 -10.68 -15.87 -9.55
C GLU A 160 -9.89 -15.12 -8.46
N ALA A 161 -9.25 -14.01 -8.84
CA ALA A 161 -8.60 -13.10 -7.92
C ALA A 161 -8.99 -11.67 -8.27
N ARG A 162 -9.09 -10.78 -7.28
CA ARG A 162 -9.30 -9.34 -7.47
C ARG A 162 -8.40 -8.58 -6.52
N VAL A 163 -8.00 -7.38 -6.94
CA VAL A 163 -7.09 -6.54 -6.15
C VAL A 163 -7.67 -5.15 -6.04
N ALA A 164 -7.89 -4.69 -4.82
CA ALA A 164 -8.19 -3.29 -4.53
C ALA A 164 -7.03 -2.66 -3.76
N THR A 165 -6.91 -1.35 -3.84
CA THR A 165 -5.91 -0.57 -3.12
C THR A 165 -6.47 0.77 -2.70
N TRP A 166 -6.24 1.12 -1.43
CA TRP A 166 -6.77 2.31 -0.78
C TRP A 166 -5.64 3.04 -0.10
N THR A 167 -5.45 4.32 -0.39
CA THR A 167 -4.42 5.14 0.27
C THR A 167 -5.08 6.07 1.27
N ILE A 168 -4.61 6.00 2.52
CA ILE A 168 -5.04 6.83 3.64
C ILE A 168 -3.89 7.77 3.98
N PHE A 169 -4.12 9.08 3.87
CA PHE A 169 -3.16 10.11 4.25
C PHE A 169 -3.22 10.33 5.76
N ILE A 170 -2.06 10.50 6.41
CA ILE A 170 -1.93 10.78 7.86
C ILE A 170 -1.45 12.21 8.06
#